data_AF-A0A2W6BL82-F1
#
_entry.id   AF-A0A2W6BL82-F1
#
_cell.length_a   1.000
_cell.length_b   1.000
_cell.length_c   1.000
_cell.angle_alpha   90.00
_cell.angle_beta   90.00
_cell.angle_gamma   90.00
#
_symmetry.space_group_name_H-M   'P 1'
#
loop_
_entity.id
_entity.type
_entity.pdbx_description
1 polymer ?
#
loop_
_entity_poly.entity_id
_entity_poly.type
_entity_poly.pdbx_seq_one_letter_code
_entity_poly.pdbx_strand_id
1 'polypeptide(L)'
;MTLPQLGLALGRRPPWSLEPLLVEASSWCRPLALDPAAGRPAAILATAAAAERLPGTPVLGLWTREPEEAASPLGCRAAAIVSDERGIVAAAGARGVFAAGELPGRGPRPMPPFVRERLRACRGLPPVALLEQTPVGWRWAGGPEPLDEDLVATAMGCASAVVATEPRRLLEALAWGAPCVTSEEAADEVGAVVPRDLLVGRDGGERLQLATRLAGDPEQSAELSWAGRKLIERWYDAGRAALRLVDLLGLRPEAPESPVALELALLGTPDDGPVVARLIAATAHDPGGR
;
A
#
# COMPACT_ATOMS: atom_id res chain seq x y z
N MET A 1 -3.12 19.07 -22.08
CA MET A 1 -4.47 18.90 -21.47
C MET A 1 -4.39 19.36 -20.02
N THR A 2 -5.40 20.08 -19.51
CA THR A 2 -5.46 20.47 -18.09
C THR A 2 -6.04 19.34 -17.27
N LEU A 3 -5.35 18.91 -16.20
CA LEU A 3 -5.87 17.87 -15.30
C LEU A 3 -7.15 18.34 -14.58
N PRO A 4 -8.11 17.45 -14.33
CA PRO A 4 -9.31 17.78 -13.56
C PRO A 4 -8.95 18.17 -12.12
N GLN A 5 -9.69 19.10 -11.55
CA GLN A 5 -9.44 19.58 -10.19
C GLN A 5 -10.17 18.72 -9.15
N LEU A 6 -9.45 18.26 -8.14
CA LEU A 6 -9.99 17.66 -6.92
C LEU A 6 -9.98 18.72 -5.82
N GLY A 7 -11.16 19.23 -5.46
CA GLY A 7 -11.30 20.18 -4.36
C GLY A 7 -11.15 19.48 -3.00
N LEU A 8 -10.35 20.05 -2.10
CA LEU A 8 -10.12 19.53 -0.75
C LEU A 8 -10.81 20.42 0.27
N ALA A 9 -11.83 19.89 0.93
CA ALA A 9 -12.56 20.54 2.02
C ALA A 9 -12.33 19.78 3.33
N LEU A 10 -11.05 19.66 3.72
CA LEU A 10 -10.57 18.84 4.84
C LEU A 10 -10.21 19.67 6.10
N GLY A 11 -10.48 20.98 6.10
CA GLY A 11 -9.99 21.91 7.11
C GLY A 11 -8.61 22.48 6.76
N ARG A 12 -7.91 23.07 7.75
CA ARG A 12 -6.63 23.79 7.51
C ARG A 12 -5.44 22.89 7.19
N ARG A 13 -5.47 21.62 7.61
CA ARG A 13 -4.44 20.62 7.32
C ARG A 13 -5.11 19.27 7.07
N PRO A 14 -4.82 18.59 5.95
CA PRO A 14 -5.31 17.25 5.74
C PRO A 14 -4.70 16.31 6.82
N PRO A 15 -5.43 15.25 7.21
CA PRO A 15 -4.85 14.14 7.95
C PRO A 15 -3.56 13.63 7.29
N TRP A 16 -2.54 13.35 8.10
CA TRP A 16 -1.24 12.85 7.61
C TRP A 16 -1.36 11.55 6.80
N SER A 17 -2.35 10.72 7.13
CA SER A 17 -2.64 9.45 6.43
C SER A 17 -3.12 9.64 4.99
N LEU A 18 -3.65 10.82 4.66
CA LEU A 18 -4.09 11.17 3.30
C LEU A 18 -2.96 11.70 2.42
N GLU A 19 -1.84 12.16 2.97
CA GLU A 19 -0.80 12.81 2.17
C GLU A 19 -0.26 11.91 1.04
N PRO A 20 0.11 10.65 1.28
CA PRO A 20 0.59 9.76 0.21
C PRO A 20 -0.48 9.51 -0.86
N LEU A 21 -1.74 9.35 -0.42
CA LEU A 21 -2.87 9.17 -1.33
C LEU A 21 -3.04 10.38 -2.26
N LEU A 22 -2.94 11.60 -1.72
CA LEU A 22 -3.07 12.84 -2.49
C LEU A 22 -1.86 13.08 -3.41
N VAL A 23 -0.65 12.73 -2.96
CA VAL A 23 0.56 12.78 -3.79
C VAL A 23 0.42 11.86 -4.99
N GLU A 24 0.02 10.61 -4.78
CA GLU A 24 -0.19 9.66 -5.88
C GLU A 24 -1.34 10.10 -6.79
N ALA A 25 -2.45 10.60 -6.22
CA ALA A 25 -3.59 11.11 -7.00
C ALA A 25 -3.23 12.28 -7.94
N SER A 26 -2.14 13.01 -7.65
CA SER A 26 -1.69 14.15 -8.46
C SER A 26 -1.23 13.78 -9.87
N SER A 27 -0.99 12.49 -10.12
CA SER A 27 -0.72 11.96 -11.46
C SER A 27 -1.95 12.02 -12.38
N TRP A 28 -3.17 12.06 -11.83
CA TRP A 28 -4.43 12.02 -12.60
C TRP A 28 -5.32 13.25 -12.41
N CYS A 29 -5.16 13.97 -11.31
CA CYS A 29 -5.93 15.17 -11.00
C CYS A 29 -5.04 16.23 -10.36
N ARG A 30 -5.57 17.43 -10.14
CA ARG A 30 -4.90 18.49 -9.39
C ARG A 30 -5.60 18.68 -8.04
N PRO A 31 -5.08 18.10 -6.94
CA PRO A 31 -5.61 18.35 -5.60
C PRO A 31 -5.39 19.82 -5.22
N LEU A 32 -6.45 20.51 -4.82
CA LEU A 32 -6.39 21.92 -4.43
C LEU A 32 -7.28 22.15 -3.21
N ALA A 33 -6.80 22.95 -2.25
CA ALA A 33 -7.67 23.45 -1.19
C ALA A 33 -8.86 24.19 -1.83
N LEU A 34 -10.07 23.89 -1.36
CA LEU A 34 -11.27 24.51 -1.91
C LEU A 34 -11.27 26.01 -1.60
N ASP A 35 -11.20 26.83 -2.65
CA ASP A 35 -11.37 28.28 -2.59
C ASP A 35 -12.72 28.64 -3.21
N PRO A 36 -13.64 29.29 -2.47
CA PRO A 36 -14.92 29.73 -3.02
C PRO A 36 -14.82 30.65 -4.25
N ALA A 37 -13.69 31.35 -4.41
CA ALA A 37 -13.43 32.21 -5.57
C ALA A 37 -12.83 31.45 -6.77
N ALA A 38 -12.25 30.26 -6.54
CA ALA A 38 -11.78 29.39 -7.60
C ALA A 38 -12.98 28.67 -8.25
N GLY A 39 -12.89 28.40 -9.56
CA GLY A 39 -13.95 27.72 -10.31
C GLY A 39 -14.39 26.38 -9.68
N ARG A 40 -15.50 25.83 -10.19
CA ARG A 40 -16.06 24.57 -9.64
C ARG A 40 -15.13 23.38 -9.95
N PRO A 41 -14.61 22.67 -8.93
CA PRO A 41 -13.80 21.47 -9.15
C PRO A 41 -14.67 20.33 -9.73
N ALA A 42 -14.02 19.36 -10.36
CA ALA A 42 -14.71 18.21 -10.95
C ALA A 42 -15.27 17.26 -9.88
N ALA A 43 -14.53 17.10 -8.77
CA ALA A 43 -14.98 16.38 -7.59
C ALA A 43 -14.44 17.05 -6.31
N ILE A 44 -15.03 16.72 -5.17
CA ILE A 44 -14.60 17.24 -3.86
C ILE A 44 -14.37 16.08 -2.89
N LEU A 45 -13.22 16.09 -2.20
CA LEU A 45 -12.96 15.27 -1.02
C LEU A 45 -13.14 16.14 0.23
N ALA A 46 -14.08 15.77 1.10
CA ALA A 46 -14.48 16.59 2.26
C ALA A 46 -14.66 15.76 3.52
N THR A 47 -14.59 16.41 4.69
CA THR A 47 -15.13 15.83 5.94
C THR A 47 -16.65 15.97 5.97
N ALA A 48 -17.34 15.24 6.86
CA ALA A 48 -18.80 15.35 6.98
C ALA A 48 -19.26 16.80 7.25
N ALA A 49 -18.65 17.45 8.25
CA ALA A 49 -18.96 18.83 8.62
C ALA A 49 -18.70 19.85 7.50
N ALA A 50 -17.71 19.60 6.62
CA ALA A 50 -17.45 20.46 5.48
C ALA A 50 -18.44 20.20 4.34
N ALA A 51 -18.76 18.95 4.08
CA ALA A 51 -19.66 18.54 3.00
C ALA A 51 -21.09 19.09 3.17
N GLU A 52 -21.59 19.19 4.40
CA GLU A 52 -22.91 19.79 4.69
C GLU A 52 -23.03 21.25 4.23
N ARG A 53 -21.90 21.96 4.11
CA ARG A 53 -21.85 23.37 3.70
C ARG A 53 -21.66 23.55 2.20
N LEU A 54 -21.55 22.46 1.43
CA LEU A 54 -21.32 22.49 -0.01
C LEU A 54 -22.65 22.36 -0.77
N PRO A 55 -23.23 23.45 -1.32
CA PRO A 55 -24.47 23.37 -2.08
C PRO A 55 -24.22 22.73 -3.45
N GLY A 56 -25.01 21.71 -3.81
CA GLY A 56 -25.09 21.18 -5.19
C GLY A 56 -23.78 20.61 -5.74
N THR A 57 -23.05 19.86 -4.91
CA THR A 57 -21.72 19.31 -5.25
C THR A 57 -21.80 18.25 -6.36
N PRO A 58 -20.92 18.29 -7.38
CA PRO A 58 -21.00 17.39 -8.54
C PRO A 58 -20.74 15.91 -8.18
N VAL A 59 -19.60 15.61 -7.54
CA VAL A 59 -19.26 14.27 -7.04
C VAL A 59 -18.50 14.43 -5.71
N LEU A 60 -18.90 13.68 -4.68
CA LEU A 60 -18.37 13.79 -3.33
C LEU A 60 -17.60 12.52 -2.91
N GLY A 61 -16.37 12.70 -2.47
CA GLY A 61 -15.66 11.77 -1.60
C GLY A 61 -15.75 12.24 -0.15
N LEU A 62 -16.08 11.33 0.77
CA LEU A 62 -16.14 11.60 2.19
C LEU A 62 -14.91 11.01 2.88
N TRP A 63 -14.09 11.87 3.51
CA TRP A 63 -13.10 11.42 4.47
C TRP A 63 -13.75 11.28 5.85
N THR A 64 -13.52 10.15 6.52
CA THR A 64 -14.04 9.92 7.87
C THR A 64 -13.21 8.91 8.67
N ARG A 65 -13.28 9.04 10.00
CA ARG A 65 -12.78 8.07 10.99
C ARG A 65 -13.91 7.48 11.85
N GLU A 66 -15.15 7.86 11.56
CA GLU A 66 -16.32 7.46 12.33
C GLU A 66 -17.22 6.58 11.46
N PRO A 67 -17.48 5.32 11.87
CA PRO A 67 -18.34 4.42 11.10
C PRO A 67 -19.76 5.00 10.92
N GLU A 68 -20.24 5.80 11.87
CA GLU A 68 -21.54 6.48 11.82
C GLU A 68 -21.61 7.50 10.68
N GLU A 69 -20.55 8.26 10.44
CA GLU A 69 -20.49 9.22 9.32
C GLU A 69 -20.52 8.49 7.96
N ALA A 70 -19.81 7.36 7.84
CA ALA A 70 -19.83 6.53 6.63
C ALA A 70 -21.22 5.94 6.34
N ALA A 71 -21.99 5.61 7.40
CA ALA A 71 -23.35 5.07 7.32
C ALA A 71 -24.44 6.16 7.23
N SER A 72 -24.09 7.43 7.42
CA SER A 72 -25.03 8.55 7.38
C SER A 72 -25.65 8.75 5.98
N PRO A 73 -26.76 9.52 5.85
CA PRO A 73 -27.30 9.88 4.54
C PRO A 73 -26.29 10.59 3.62
N LEU A 74 -25.33 11.33 4.20
CA LEU A 74 -24.23 11.92 3.46
C LEU A 74 -23.27 10.83 2.96
N GLY A 75 -22.86 9.92 3.85
CA GLY A 75 -22.04 8.76 3.51
C GLY A 75 -22.66 7.90 2.42
N CYS A 76 -23.97 7.63 2.46
CA CYS A 76 -24.69 6.88 1.41
C CYS A 76 -24.67 7.57 0.03
N ARG A 77 -24.60 8.91 -0.01
CA ARG A 77 -24.54 9.69 -1.26
C ARG A 77 -23.10 9.88 -1.77
N ALA A 78 -22.10 9.73 -0.92
CA ALA A 78 -20.71 9.84 -1.34
C ALA A 78 -20.34 8.71 -2.30
N ALA A 79 -19.65 9.07 -3.38
CA ALA A 79 -19.15 8.13 -4.37
C ALA A 79 -17.95 7.34 -3.84
N ALA A 80 -17.14 7.96 -2.97
CA ALA A 80 -16.04 7.33 -2.26
C ALA A 80 -16.12 7.60 -0.75
N ILE A 81 -15.80 6.58 0.05
CA ILE A 81 -15.56 6.69 1.49
C ILE A 81 -14.06 6.45 1.71
N VAL A 82 -13.36 7.48 2.15
CA VAL A 82 -11.92 7.46 2.38
C VAL A 82 -11.66 7.42 3.87
N SER A 83 -10.86 6.46 4.34
CA SER A 83 -10.55 6.31 5.76
C SER A 83 -9.19 5.67 5.97
N ASP A 84 -8.53 6.00 7.07
CA ASP A 84 -7.38 5.28 7.60
C ASP A 84 -7.77 4.15 8.55
N GLU A 85 -9.07 3.84 8.65
CA GLU A 85 -9.61 2.72 9.43
C GLU A 85 -10.16 1.62 8.51
N ARG A 86 -9.59 0.41 8.59
CA ARG A 86 -9.95 -0.69 7.67
C ARG A 86 -11.35 -1.21 7.87
N GLY A 87 -11.85 -1.19 9.11
CA GLY A 87 -13.24 -1.55 9.41
C GLY A 87 -14.24 -0.66 8.65
N ILE A 88 -13.96 0.64 8.57
CA ILE A 88 -14.80 1.61 7.85
C ILE A 88 -14.74 1.37 6.34
N VAL A 89 -13.54 1.16 5.80
CA VAL A 89 -13.35 0.87 4.37
C VAL A 89 -14.06 -0.43 3.97
N ALA A 90 -13.93 -1.48 4.79
CA ALA A 90 -14.60 -2.75 4.56
C ALA A 90 -16.13 -2.60 4.59
N ALA A 91 -16.67 -1.87 5.58
CA ALA A 91 -18.10 -1.58 5.68
C ALA A 91 -18.63 -0.75 4.50
N ALA A 92 -17.81 0.15 3.94
CA ALA A 92 -18.15 0.94 2.75
C ALA A 92 -18.17 0.09 1.45
N GLY A 93 -17.61 -1.12 1.48
CA GLY A 93 -17.60 -2.07 0.37
C GLY A 93 -16.94 -1.49 -0.87
N ALA A 94 -17.64 -1.54 -2.01
CA ALA A 94 -17.11 -1.05 -3.28
C ALA A 94 -16.74 0.45 -3.27
N ARG A 95 -17.26 1.25 -2.34
CA ARG A 95 -16.95 2.69 -2.26
C ARG A 95 -15.76 3.00 -1.36
N GLY A 96 -15.25 2.01 -0.64
CA GLY A 96 -14.16 2.17 0.31
C GLY A 96 -12.81 2.44 -0.37
N VAL A 97 -12.07 3.40 0.16
CA VAL A 97 -10.68 3.70 -0.18
C VAL A 97 -9.88 3.77 1.12
N PHE A 98 -8.89 2.90 1.26
CA PHE A 98 -8.01 2.90 2.43
C PHE A 98 -6.85 3.87 2.24
N ALA A 99 -6.75 4.84 3.14
CA ALA A 99 -5.67 5.81 3.22
C ALA A 99 -4.70 5.39 4.33
N ALA A 100 -3.83 4.43 4.03
CA ALA A 100 -2.99 3.77 5.04
C ALA A 100 -1.90 4.67 5.66
N GLY A 101 -1.72 5.90 5.17
CA GLY A 101 -0.56 6.72 5.46
C GLY A 101 0.72 6.24 4.77
N GLU A 102 1.85 6.85 5.13
CA GLU A 102 3.12 6.57 4.49
C GLU A 102 3.68 5.25 5.01
N LEU A 103 3.87 4.27 4.11
CA LEU A 103 4.78 3.18 4.39
C LEU A 103 6.21 3.73 4.51
N PRO A 104 7.03 3.26 5.45
CA PRO A 104 8.34 3.83 5.67
C PRO A 104 9.25 3.56 4.45
N GLY A 105 9.56 4.62 3.69
CA GLY A 105 10.45 4.59 2.53
C GLY A 105 9.76 4.45 1.17
N ARG A 106 10.38 5.00 0.12
CA ARG A 106 9.96 4.75 -1.29
C ARG A 106 9.88 3.23 -1.50
N GLY A 107 8.69 2.76 -1.87
CA GLY A 107 8.28 1.35 -1.77
C GLY A 107 9.39 0.35 -2.08
N PRO A 108 9.72 -0.57 -1.15
CA PRO A 108 10.77 -1.55 -1.37
C PRO A 108 10.44 -2.43 -2.59
N ARG A 109 11.47 -2.71 -3.40
CA ARG A 109 11.35 -3.66 -4.50
C ARG A 109 11.36 -5.06 -3.91
N PRO A 110 10.26 -5.84 -4.03
CA PRO A 110 10.20 -7.15 -3.42
C PRO A 110 11.33 -8.03 -3.96
N MET A 111 12.02 -8.73 -3.06
CA MET A 111 13.12 -9.62 -3.44
C MET A 111 12.62 -11.06 -3.51
N PRO A 112 12.62 -11.70 -4.69
CA PRO A 112 12.27 -13.11 -4.82
C PRO A 112 13.20 -13.99 -3.97
N PRO A 113 12.72 -15.15 -3.46
CA PRO A 113 13.50 -16.02 -2.57
C PRO A 113 14.91 -16.35 -3.10
N PHE A 114 15.04 -16.69 -4.38
CA PHE A 114 16.33 -17.01 -5.02
C PHE A 114 17.31 -15.83 -5.03
N VAL A 115 16.80 -14.60 -5.16
CA VAL A 115 17.65 -13.39 -5.12
C VAL A 115 18.14 -13.16 -3.70
N ARG A 116 17.28 -13.38 -2.69
CA ARG A 116 17.67 -13.24 -1.28
C ARG A 116 18.78 -14.20 -0.90
N GLU A 117 18.62 -15.47 -1.26
CA GLU A 117 19.63 -16.50 -0.99
C GLU A 117 20.98 -16.11 -1.58
N ARG A 118 20.98 -15.67 -2.84
CA ARG A 118 22.20 -15.23 -3.52
C ARG A 118 22.80 -13.99 -2.88
N LEU A 119 21.98 -13.02 -2.46
CA LEU A 119 22.45 -11.86 -1.71
C LEU A 119 23.04 -12.22 -0.36
N ARG A 120 22.41 -13.14 0.39
CA ARG A 120 22.96 -13.64 1.66
C ARG A 120 24.34 -14.24 1.44
N ALA A 121 24.48 -15.13 0.46
CA ALA A 121 25.76 -15.73 0.12
C ALA A 121 26.82 -14.68 -0.26
N CYS A 122 26.47 -13.70 -1.10
CA CYS A 122 27.37 -12.61 -1.47
C CYS A 122 27.79 -11.71 -0.30
N ARG A 123 26.98 -11.66 0.77
CA ARG A 123 27.27 -10.88 1.98
C ARG A 123 27.87 -11.71 3.12
N GLY A 124 28.19 -12.99 2.87
CA GLY A 124 28.72 -13.90 3.89
C GLY A 124 27.73 -14.21 5.02
N LEU A 125 26.43 -14.02 4.79
CA LEU A 125 25.39 -14.35 5.74
C LEU A 125 25.12 -15.86 5.75
N PRO A 126 24.70 -16.44 6.89
CA PRO A 126 24.37 -17.86 6.95
C PRO A 126 23.20 -18.19 6.00
N PRO A 127 23.11 -19.45 5.52
CA PRO A 127 21.99 -19.90 4.67
C PRO A 127 20.63 -19.60 5.30
N VAL A 128 20.53 -19.83 6.62
CA VAL A 128 19.41 -19.46 7.49
C VAL A 128 19.81 -18.20 8.26
N ALA A 129 19.48 -17.04 7.70
CA ALA A 129 19.69 -15.75 8.35
C ALA A 129 18.35 -15.19 8.84
N LEU A 130 18.12 -15.26 10.15
CA LEU A 130 16.91 -14.76 10.80
C LEU A 130 17.15 -13.34 11.29
N LEU A 131 16.29 -12.41 10.88
CA LEU A 131 16.31 -11.04 11.37
C LEU A 131 15.25 -10.90 12.47
N GLU A 132 15.63 -10.40 13.64
CA GLU A 132 14.75 -10.27 14.81
C GLU A 132 14.70 -8.81 15.27
N GLN A 133 13.48 -8.31 15.50
CA GLN A 133 13.23 -7.08 16.23
C GLN A 133 13.26 -7.35 17.74
N THR A 134 14.08 -6.58 18.46
CA THR A 134 14.19 -6.62 19.93
C THR A 134 13.92 -5.23 20.52
N PRO A 135 13.75 -5.10 21.85
CA PRO A 135 13.55 -3.78 22.48
C PRO A 135 14.71 -2.79 22.28
N VAL A 136 15.91 -3.27 21.94
CA VAL A 136 17.10 -2.44 21.71
C VAL A 136 17.38 -2.19 20.22
N GLY A 137 16.51 -2.70 19.34
CA GLY A 137 16.66 -2.58 17.88
C GLY A 137 16.65 -3.93 17.15
N TRP A 138 17.01 -3.87 15.87
CA TRP A 138 17.07 -5.03 14.98
C TRP A 138 18.40 -5.75 15.11
N ARG A 139 18.41 -7.08 15.01
CA ARG A 139 19.65 -7.86 14.96
C ARG A 139 19.48 -9.15 14.17
N TRP A 140 20.58 -9.72 13.70
CA TRP A 140 20.59 -11.12 13.27
C TRP A 140 20.47 -12.04 14.49
N ALA A 141 19.61 -13.05 14.45
CA ALA A 141 19.45 -13.99 15.55
C ALA A 141 20.78 -14.70 15.87
N GLY A 142 21.15 -14.71 17.16
CA GLY A 142 22.46 -15.20 17.62
C GLY A 142 23.61 -14.20 17.47
N GLY A 143 23.38 -13.04 16.84
CA GLY A 143 24.32 -11.93 16.79
C GLY A 143 24.33 -11.11 18.09
N PRO A 144 25.50 -10.61 18.51
CA PRO A 144 25.64 -9.89 19.78
C PRO A 144 25.15 -8.44 19.71
N GLU A 145 25.17 -7.81 18.54
CA GLU A 145 24.97 -6.37 18.37
C GLU A 145 23.73 -6.05 17.53
N PRO A 146 22.96 -5.01 17.90
CA PRO A 146 21.96 -4.42 17.03
C PRO A 146 22.58 -3.91 15.72
N LEU A 147 21.79 -3.93 14.66
CA LEU A 147 22.10 -3.32 13.37
C LEU A 147 21.84 -1.81 13.44
N ASP A 148 22.66 -1.06 12.73
CA ASP A 148 22.37 0.34 12.44
C ASP A 148 21.06 0.47 11.65
N GLU A 149 20.28 1.51 11.94
CA GLU A 149 18.94 1.72 11.40
C GLU A 149 18.92 1.78 9.86
N ASP A 150 19.95 2.36 9.24
CA ASP A 150 20.08 2.47 7.78
C ASP A 150 20.33 1.12 7.10
N LEU A 151 20.77 0.10 7.85
CA LEU A 151 20.99 -1.27 7.35
C LEU A 151 19.74 -2.14 7.44
N VAL A 152 18.72 -1.77 8.24
CA VAL A 152 17.54 -2.60 8.54
C VAL A 152 16.79 -2.99 7.27
N ALA A 153 16.52 -2.03 6.38
CA ALA A 153 15.81 -2.31 5.13
C ALA A 153 16.57 -3.31 4.24
N THR A 154 17.90 -3.18 4.15
CA THR A 154 18.74 -4.13 3.42
C THR A 154 18.73 -5.50 4.10
N ALA A 155 18.75 -5.54 5.43
CA ALA A 155 18.69 -6.79 6.20
C ALA A 155 17.35 -7.52 5.97
N MET A 156 16.22 -6.81 5.95
CA MET A 156 14.91 -7.38 5.62
C MET A 156 14.90 -8.00 4.21
N GLY A 157 15.52 -7.33 3.23
CA GLY A 157 15.68 -7.84 1.87
C GLY A 157 16.51 -9.12 1.80
N CYS A 158 17.50 -9.28 2.68
CA CYS A 158 18.38 -10.46 2.73
C CYS A 158 17.82 -11.61 3.58
N ALA A 159 17.04 -11.32 4.63
CA ALA A 159 16.62 -12.30 5.62
C ALA A 159 15.88 -13.52 5.03
N SER A 160 16.07 -14.68 5.66
CA SER A 160 15.35 -15.93 5.35
C SER A 160 13.96 -15.94 5.97
N ALA A 161 13.83 -15.35 7.15
CA ALA A 161 12.57 -15.01 7.80
C ALA A 161 12.82 -13.81 8.75
N VAL A 162 11.77 -13.05 9.03
CA VAL A 162 11.82 -11.86 9.88
C VAL A 162 10.87 -12.03 11.06
N VAL A 163 11.34 -11.75 12.27
CA VAL A 163 10.51 -11.60 13.46
C VAL A 163 10.33 -10.11 13.72
N ALA A 164 9.12 -9.60 13.54
CA ALA A 164 8.77 -8.20 13.78
C ALA A 164 7.53 -8.13 14.65
N THR A 165 7.54 -7.32 15.71
CA THR A 165 6.39 -7.17 16.63
C THR A 165 5.81 -5.77 16.63
N GLU A 166 6.49 -4.80 16.02
CA GLU A 166 5.91 -3.48 15.77
C GLU A 166 5.16 -3.49 14.42
N PRO A 167 3.88 -3.09 14.38
CA PRO A 167 3.05 -3.10 13.17
C PRO A 167 3.70 -2.40 11.96
N ARG A 168 4.29 -1.22 12.17
CA ARG A 168 4.99 -0.47 11.13
C ARG A 168 6.17 -1.24 10.54
N ARG A 169 6.95 -1.90 11.39
CA ARG A 169 8.11 -2.71 11.01
C ARG A 169 7.73 -4.02 10.34
N LEU A 170 6.61 -4.60 10.77
CA LEU A 170 6.01 -5.74 10.10
C LEU A 170 5.60 -5.38 8.68
N LEU A 171 4.94 -4.23 8.47
CA LEU A 171 4.59 -3.76 7.12
C LEU A 171 5.82 -3.54 6.25
N GLU A 172 6.91 -2.95 6.78
CA GLU A 172 8.19 -2.82 6.07
C GLU A 172 8.73 -4.18 5.61
N ALA A 173 8.77 -5.17 6.50
CA ALA A 173 9.25 -6.51 6.19
C ALA A 173 8.39 -7.22 5.13
N LEU A 174 7.06 -7.16 5.25
CA LEU A 174 6.12 -7.68 4.26
C LEU A 174 6.25 -6.95 2.91
N ALA A 175 6.52 -5.64 2.93
CA ALA A 175 6.69 -4.84 1.72
C ALA A 175 7.95 -5.26 0.95
N TRP A 176 9.03 -5.58 1.67
CA TRP A 176 10.19 -6.24 1.10
C TRP A 176 9.88 -7.63 0.54
N GLY A 177 8.77 -8.25 0.93
CA GLY A 177 8.39 -9.63 0.62
C GLY A 177 9.09 -10.65 1.52
N ALA A 178 9.53 -10.25 2.72
CA ALA A 178 10.16 -11.17 3.65
C ALA A 178 9.09 -12.06 4.32
N PRO A 179 9.31 -13.38 4.44
CA PRO A 179 8.45 -14.24 5.25
C PRO A 179 8.51 -13.79 6.71
N CYS A 180 7.36 -13.56 7.33
CA CYS A 180 7.27 -12.92 8.64
C CYS A 180 6.66 -13.83 9.71
N VAL A 181 7.16 -13.68 10.93
CA VAL A 181 6.56 -14.18 12.17
C VAL A 181 6.37 -13.00 13.12
N THR A 182 5.22 -12.91 13.78
CA THR A 182 4.87 -11.75 14.62
C THR A 182 4.05 -12.13 15.86
N SER A 183 3.60 -11.13 16.63
CA SER A 183 2.60 -11.27 17.69
C SER A 183 1.19 -11.17 17.13
N GLU A 184 0.20 -11.67 17.89
CA GLU A 184 -1.22 -11.58 17.52
C GLU A 184 -1.68 -10.12 17.38
N GLU A 185 -1.32 -9.26 18.33
CA GLU A 185 -1.62 -7.82 18.31
C GLU A 185 -1.13 -7.13 17.03
N ALA A 186 0.12 -7.38 16.63
CA ALA A 186 0.67 -6.76 15.42
C ALA A 186 0.05 -7.34 14.15
N ALA A 187 -0.26 -8.65 14.12
CA ALA A 187 -0.97 -9.28 13.02
C ALA A 187 -2.36 -8.67 12.83
N ASP A 188 -3.10 -8.43 13.92
CA ASP A 188 -4.42 -7.81 13.90
C ASP A 188 -4.36 -6.35 13.46
N GLU A 189 -3.40 -5.58 13.99
CA GLU A 189 -3.24 -4.16 13.65
C GLU A 189 -2.88 -3.95 12.17
N VAL A 190 -2.05 -4.83 11.59
CA VAL A 190 -1.79 -4.85 10.13
C VAL A 190 -2.82 -5.69 9.37
N GLY A 191 -3.75 -6.33 10.08
CA GLY A 191 -4.88 -7.19 9.61
C GLY A 191 -4.44 -8.21 8.58
N ALA A 192 -3.34 -8.85 8.92
CA ALA A 192 -2.90 -10.07 8.31
C ALA A 192 -3.85 -11.21 8.71
N VAL A 193 -4.11 -12.11 7.78
CA VAL A 193 -4.85 -13.35 8.05
C VAL A 193 -3.85 -14.44 8.39
N VAL A 194 -3.93 -14.98 9.60
CA VAL A 194 -3.10 -16.10 10.07
C VAL A 194 -3.75 -17.44 9.69
N PRO A 195 -3.01 -18.45 9.19
CA PRO A 195 -1.59 -18.48 8.85
C PRO A 195 -1.32 -18.17 7.36
N ARG A 196 -2.19 -17.40 6.69
CA ARG A 196 -2.10 -17.14 5.25
C ARG A 196 -1.01 -16.13 4.89
N ASP A 197 -0.97 -15.00 5.59
CA ASP A 197 -0.11 -13.87 5.24
C ASP A 197 1.20 -13.89 6.04
N LEU A 198 1.19 -14.50 7.22
CA LEU A 198 2.31 -14.62 8.16
C LEU A 198 2.01 -15.69 9.23
N LEU A 199 2.98 -15.97 10.11
CA LEU A 199 2.79 -16.81 11.29
C LEU A 199 2.78 -15.97 12.58
N VAL A 200 2.10 -16.46 13.61
CA VAL A 200 2.04 -15.82 14.94
C VAL A 200 2.62 -16.74 16.00
N GLY A 201 3.46 -16.19 16.88
CA GLY A 201 3.95 -16.85 18.08
C GLY A 201 3.62 -16.05 19.34
N ARG A 202 3.33 -16.73 20.45
CA ARG A 202 2.86 -16.14 21.72
C ARG A 202 3.94 -15.31 22.40
N ASP A 203 5.18 -15.79 22.38
CA ASP A 203 6.34 -15.13 22.99
C ASP A 203 7.55 -15.08 22.04
N GLY A 204 8.62 -14.41 22.47
CA GLY A 204 9.83 -14.25 21.65
C GLY A 204 10.49 -15.58 21.28
N GLY A 205 10.47 -16.56 22.20
CA GLY A 205 11.06 -17.88 21.97
C GLY A 205 10.28 -18.67 20.92
N GLU A 206 8.95 -18.70 21.03
CA GLU A 206 8.08 -19.37 20.05
C GLU A 206 8.15 -18.70 18.68
N ARG A 207 8.18 -17.35 18.63
CA ARG A 207 8.36 -16.61 17.37
C ARG A 207 9.69 -16.95 16.68
N LEU A 208 10.78 -17.02 17.44
CA LEU A 208 12.08 -17.39 16.88
C LEU A 208 12.09 -18.84 16.38
N GLN A 209 11.50 -19.79 17.13
CA GLN A 209 11.38 -21.19 16.70
C GLN A 209 10.53 -21.34 15.42
N LEU A 210 9.43 -20.60 15.31
CA LEU A 210 8.61 -20.53 14.10
C LEU A 210 9.41 -19.95 12.93
N ALA A 211 10.17 -18.88 13.14
CA ALA A 211 11.00 -18.27 12.11
C ALA A 211 12.13 -19.22 11.64
N THR A 212 12.75 -19.97 12.57
CA THR A 212 13.72 -21.01 12.23
C THR A 212 13.10 -22.12 11.37
N ARG A 213 11.91 -22.62 11.76
CA ARG A 213 11.20 -23.64 10.97
C ARG A 213 10.84 -23.11 9.58
N LEU A 214 10.28 -21.89 9.52
CA LEU A 214 9.90 -21.25 8.26
C LEU A 214 11.10 -21.03 7.34
N ALA A 215 12.26 -20.64 7.88
CA ALA A 215 13.48 -20.50 7.09
C ALA A 215 14.04 -21.84 6.59
N GLY A 216 13.68 -22.95 7.23
CA GLY A 216 14.01 -24.31 6.81
C GLY A 216 13.00 -24.93 5.83
N ASP A 217 11.89 -24.25 5.54
CA ASP A 217 10.83 -24.69 4.63
C ASP A 217 10.70 -23.70 3.45
N PRO A 218 11.41 -23.93 2.33
CA PRO A 218 11.41 -23.00 1.20
C PRO A 218 10.05 -22.81 0.53
N GLU A 219 9.18 -23.82 0.55
CA GLU A 219 7.86 -23.77 -0.07
C GLU A 219 6.94 -22.87 0.75
N GLN A 220 6.80 -23.14 2.05
CA GLN A 220 6.01 -22.29 2.94
C GLN A 220 6.56 -20.86 3.02
N SER A 221 7.89 -20.71 3.03
CA SER A 221 8.56 -19.40 3.00
C SER A 221 8.17 -18.59 1.77
N ALA A 222 8.19 -19.21 0.58
CA ALA A 222 7.79 -18.55 -0.66
C ALA A 222 6.30 -18.19 -0.68
N GLU A 223 5.43 -19.08 -0.19
CA GLU A 223 3.99 -18.81 -0.09
C GLU A 223 3.68 -17.61 0.80
N LEU A 224 4.24 -17.58 2.02
CA LEU A 224 4.03 -16.47 2.96
C LEU A 224 4.67 -15.17 2.47
N SER A 225 5.85 -15.24 1.86
CA SER A 225 6.50 -14.09 1.20
C SER A 225 5.56 -13.44 0.19
N TRP A 226 4.94 -14.26 -0.67
CA TRP A 226 4.02 -13.78 -1.69
C TRP A 226 2.72 -13.26 -1.10
N ALA A 227 2.09 -14.01 -0.18
CA ALA A 227 0.82 -13.64 0.43
C ALA A 227 0.94 -12.35 1.25
N GLY A 228 1.98 -12.24 2.07
CA GLY A 228 2.33 -11.05 2.83
C GLY A 228 2.56 -9.83 1.94
N ARG A 229 3.27 -10.00 0.82
CA ARG A 229 3.43 -8.94 -0.18
C ARG A 229 2.10 -8.54 -0.82
N LYS A 230 1.22 -9.50 -1.12
CA LYS A 230 -0.10 -9.22 -1.69
C LYS A 230 -1.01 -8.46 -0.73
N LEU A 231 -0.84 -8.63 0.58
CA LEU A 231 -1.49 -7.79 1.58
C LEU A 231 -1.04 -6.33 1.45
N ILE A 232 0.27 -6.09 1.33
CA ILE A 232 0.83 -4.74 1.12
C ILE A 232 0.30 -4.11 -0.17
N GLU A 233 0.38 -4.82 -1.30
CA GLU A 233 -0.10 -4.31 -2.60
C GLU A 233 -1.61 -4.07 -2.64
N ARG A 234 -2.38 -4.77 -1.81
CA ARG A 234 -3.84 -4.63 -1.77
C ARG A 234 -4.27 -3.43 -0.94
N TRP A 235 -3.65 -3.26 0.23
CA TRP A 235 -4.12 -2.30 1.23
C TRP A 235 -3.20 -1.11 1.40
N TYR A 236 -1.88 -1.29 1.31
CA TYR A 236 -0.90 -0.28 1.67
C TYR A 236 -0.21 0.37 0.46
N ASP A 237 -0.70 0.08 -0.75
CA ASP A 237 -0.26 0.73 -1.98
C ASP A 237 -1.06 2.03 -2.22
N ALA A 238 -0.44 3.17 -1.92
CA ALA A 238 -1.03 4.49 -2.09
C ALA A 238 -1.40 4.78 -3.57
N GLY A 239 -0.63 4.26 -4.53
CA GLY A 239 -0.91 4.42 -5.95
C GLY A 239 -2.20 3.71 -6.36
N ARG A 240 -2.38 2.48 -5.88
CA ARG A 240 -3.62 1.72 -6.10
C ARG A 240 -4.82 2.37 -5.41
N ALA A 241 -4.65 2.85 -4.19
CA ALA A 241 -5.69 3.56 -3.47
C ALA A 241 -6.06 4.89 -4.17
N ALA A 242 -5.08 5.62 -4.68
CA ALA A 242 -5.27 6.88 -5.42
C ALA A 242 -6.02 6.63 -6.73
N LEU A 243 -5.62 5.61 -7.48
CA LEU A 243 -6.33 5.19 -8.67
C LEU A 243 -7.79 4.85 -8.36
N ARG A 244 -8.03 4.10 -7.29
CA ARG A 244 -9.39 3.74 -6.87
C ARG A 244 -10.21 4.96 -6.52
N LEU A 245 -9.63 5.92 -5.81
CA LEU A 245 -10.27 7.19 -5.49
C LEU A 245 -10.63 7.98 -6.75
N VAL A 246 -9.68 8.13 -7.66
CA VAL A 246 -9.85 8.85 -8.94
C VAL A 246 -10.95 8.20 -9.79
N ASP A 247 -11.01 6.86 -9.83
CA ASP A 247 -12.07 6.12 -10.51
C ASP A 247 -13.45 6.38 -9.92
N LEU A 248 -13.57 6.26 -8.59
CA LEU A 248 -14.82 6.49 -7.88
C LEU A 248 -15.32 7.93 -8.03
N LEU A 249 -14.39 8.89 -8.15
CA LEU A 249 -14.70 10.30 -8.32
C LEU A 249 -14.87 10.72 -9.80
N GLY A 250 -14.71 9.81 -10.76
CA GLY A 250 -14.79 10.13 -12.18
C GLY A 250 -13.71 11.13 -12.65
N LEU A 251 -12.56 11.12 -12.00
CA LEU A 251 -11.45 12.05 -12.25
C LEU A 251 -10.39 11.49 -13.20
N ARG A 252 -10.54 10.26 -13.70
CA ARG A 252 -9.61 9.75 -14.70
C ARG A 252 -9.70 10.63 -15.94
N PRO A 253 -8.56 11.11 -16.47
CA PRO A 253 -8.53 11.63 -17.83
C PRO A 253 -9.14 10.57 -18.75
N GLU A 254 -9.89 10.99 -19.78
CA GLU A 254 -10.28 10.08 -20.85
C GLU A 254 -9.00 9.35 -21.32
N ALA A 255 -8.98 8.03 -21.14
CA ALA A 255 -7.78 7.25 -21.39
C ALA A 255 -7.35 7.45 -22.84
N PRO A 256 -6.04 7.43 -23.16
CA PRO A 256 -5.64 7.14 -24.53
C PRO A 256 -6.32 5.82 -24.94
N GLU A 257 -6.74 5.70 -26.21
CA GLU A 257 -7.65 4.66 -26.72
C GLU A 257 -7.25 3.19 -26.44
N SER A 258 -6.06 2.93 -25.87
CA SER A 258 -5.55 1.60 -25.54
C SER A 258 -5.70 1.26 -24.05
N PRO A 259 -6.58 0.30 -23.68
CA PRO A 259 -6.72 -0.24 -22.32
C PRO A 259 -5.41 -0.80 -21.75
N VAL A 260 -4.49 -1.22 -22.62
CA VAL A 260 -3.26 -1.88 -22.22
C VAL A 260 -2.18 -0.88 -21.78
N ALA A 261 -2.20 0.35 -22.31
CA ALA A 261 -1.32 1.42 -21.83
C ALA A 261 -1.64 1.79 -20.37
N LEU A 262 -2.93 1.77 -20.01
CA LEU A 262 -3.37 1.98 -18.63
C LEU A 262 -2.85 0.87 -17.72
N GLU A 263 -3.04 -0.41 -18.06
CA GLU A 263 -2.53 -1.53 -17.27
C GLU A 263 -1.00 -1.47 -17.07
N LEU A 264 -0.24 -1.09 -18.11
CA LEU A 264 1.22 -0.95 -17.98
C LEU A 264 1.62 0.20 -17.05
N ALA A 265 0.92 1.34 -17.10
CA ALA A 265 1.14 2.44 -16.18
C ALA A 265 0.81 2.04 -14.73
N LEU A 266 -0.25 1.25 -14.53
CA LEU A 266 -0.62 0.71 -13.21
C LEU A 266 0.40 -0.27 -12.65
N LEU A 267 1.14 -0.96 -13.53
CA LEU A 267 2.27 -1.80 -13.14
C LEU A 267 3.56 -0.98 -12.90
N GLY A 268 3.50 0.34 -12.99
CA GLY A 268 4.66 1.22 -12.85
C GLY A 268 5.68 1.05 -13.98
N THR A 269 5.23 0.59 -15.15
CA THR A 269 6.09 0.44 -16.32
C THR A 269 6.41 1.83 -16.85
N PRO A 270 7.70 2.22 -16.99
CA PRO A 270 8.07 3.50 -17.57
C PRO A 270 7.51 3.62 -18.99
N ASP A 271 6.99 4.80 -19.35
CA ASP A 271 6.37 5.07 -20.65
C ASP A 271 7.34 4.85 -21.83
N ASP A 272 8.64 4.95 -21.59
CA ASP A 272 9.74 4.70 -22.54
C ASP A 272 10.33 3.28 -22.43
N GLY A 273 9.76 2.43 -21.58
CA GLY A 273 10.23 1.09 -21.33
C GLY A 273 10.08 0.18 -22.56
N PRO A 274 10.99 -0.80 -22.76
CA PRO A 274 10.95 -1.70 -23.92
C PRO A 274 9.67 -2.55 -23.97
N VAL A 275 8.99 -2.75 -22.84
CA VAL A 275 7.67 -3.41 -22.77
C VAL A 275 6.57 -2.55 -23.40
N VAL A 276 6.54 -1.25 -23.11
CA VAL A 276 5.57 -0.29 -23.68
C VAL A 276 5.81 -0.15 -25.18
N ALA A 277 7.08 -0.01 -25.62
CA ALA A 277 7.42 0.07 -27.03
C ALA A 277 7.02 -1.18 -27.83
N ARG A 278 7.25 -2.38 -27.27
CA ARG A 278 6.81 -3.65 -27.88
C ARG A 278 5.30 -3.75 -27.98
N LEU A 279 4.60 -3.28 -26.95
CA LEU A 279 3.16 -3.29 -26.93
C LEU A 279 2.56 -2.35 -27.98
N ILE A 280 3.05 -1.10 -28.06
CA ILE A 280 2.65 -0.13 -29.10
C ILE A 280 2.88 -0.73 -30.49
N ALA A 281 4.03 -1.36 -30.71
CA ALA A 281 4.35 -2.00 -31.99
C ALA A 281 3.38 -3.16 -32.33
N ALA A 282 3.00 -3.96 -31.32
CA ALA A 282 2.06 -5.07 -31.49
C ALA A 282 0.63 -4.58 -31.80
N THR A 283 0.15 -3.54 -31.12
CA THR A 283 -1.17 -2.96 -31.39
C THR A 283 -1.24 -2.19 -32.71
N ALA A 284 -0.12 -1.64 -33.19
CA ALA A 284 -0.04 -0.97 -34.49
C ALA A 284 -0.09 -1.94 -35.69
N HIS A 285 0.09 -3.24 -35.46
CA HIS A 285 0.11 -4.28 -36.51
C HIS A 285 -1.18 -5.11 -36.60
N ASP A 286 -2.24 -4.73 -35.87
CA ASP A 286 -3.56 -5.35 -36.01
C ASP A 286 -4.55 -4.43 -36.77
N PRO A 287 -4.54 -4.43 -38.12
CA PRO A 287 -5.49 -3.65 -38.91
C PRO A 287 -6.90 -4.29 -38.95
N GLY A 288 -7.16 -5.31 -38.11
CA GLY A 288 -8.37 -6.13 -38.15
C GLY A 288 -9.21 -6.12 -36.86
N GLY A 289 -9.11 -5.07 -36.04
CA GLY A 289 -9.89 -4.93 -34.80
C GLY A 289 -11.40 -5.12 -35.02
N ARG A 290 -11.93 -6.23 -34.51
CA ARG A 290 -13.36 -6.54 -34.36
C ARG A 290 -13.99 -5.80 -33.18
#